data_AF-A0A7V6KRG6-F1
#
_entry.id   AF-A0A7V6KRG6-F1
#
_cell.length_a   1.000
_cell.length_b   1.000
_cell.length_c   1.000
_cell.angle_alpha   90.00
_cell.angle_beta   90.00
_cell.angle_gamma   90.00
#
_symmetry.space_group_name_H-M   'P 1'
#
loop_
_entity.id
_entity.type
_entity.pdbx_description
1 polymer ?
#
loop_
_entity_poly.entity_id
_entity_poly.type
_entity_poly.pdbx_seq_one_letter_code
_entity_poly.pdbx_strand_id
1 'polypeptide(L)'
;MKLLNKKNILIFIIILAIFWLGQFFINRGIIDSFIFLNMVLIGINIILAVGLNLVTGYTGQLSLGHAAFMSIGAYTSGILTAKLGMPFLVGIIGAALFSAIAGIIIGIPTLRLKGDYLAIATLGFGEIIR
;
A
#
# COMPACT_ATOMS: atom_id res chain seq x y z
N MET A 1 0.12 -28.19 -7.11
CA MET A 1 0.11 -27.28 -5.95
C MET A 1 -1.17 -27.48 -5.15
N LYS A 2 -1.15 -28.18 -4.01
CA LYS A 2 -2.33 -28.24 -3.13
C LYS A 2 -2.37 -26.97 -2.31
N LEU A 3 -3.24 -26.03 -2.68
CA LEU A 3 -3.44 -24.73 -2.03
C LEU A 3 -3.80 -24.85 -0.53
N LEU A 4 -4.37 -25.99 -0.13
CA LEU A 4 -4.77 -26.32 1.23
C LEU A 4 -3.81 -27.35 1.86
N ASN A 5 -2.78 -26.85 2.53
CA ASN A 5 -1.93 -27.63 3.41
C ASN A 5 -2.27 -27.30 4.87
N LYS A 6 -2.11 -28.25 5.81
CA LYS A 6 -2.36 -28.04 7.25
C LYS A 6 -1.61 -26.81 7.80
N LYS A 7 -0.39 -26.55 7.28
CA LYS A 7 0.38 -25.34 7.58
C LYS A 7 -0.29 -24.04 7.11
N ASN A 8 -0.87 -24.00 5.91
CA ASN A 8 -1.53 -22.80 5.38
C ASN A 8 -2.81 -22.48 6.17
N ILE A 9 -3.56 -23.52 6.55
CA ILE A 9 -4.75 -23.39 7.39
C ILE A 9 -4.37 -22.85 8.78
N LEU A 10 -3.29 -23.36 9.38
CA LEU A 10 -2.80 -22.86 10.67
C LEU A 10 -2.41 -21.38 10.59
N ILE A 11 -1.68 -20.97 9.55
CA ILE A 11 -1.30 -19.56 9.33
C ILE A 11 -2.54 -18.67 9.20
N PHE A 12 -3.56 -19.12 8.47
CA PHE A 12 -4.79 -18.36 8.29
C PHE A 12 -5.55 -18.17 9.61
N ILE A 13 -5.60 -19.20 10.46
CA ILE A 13 -6.19 -19.15 11.80
C ILE A 13 -5.42 -18.17 12.69
N ILE A 14 -4.09 -18.17 12.64
CA ILE A 14 -3.25 -17.24 13.42
C ILE A 14 -3.52 -15.79 13.00
N ILE A 15 -3.62 -15.51 11.70
CA ILE A 15 -3.93 -14.16 11.19
C ILE A 15 -5.31 -13.69 11.68
N LEU A 16 -6.32 -14.56 11.59
CA LEU A 16 -7.66 -14.27 12.08
C LEU A 16 -7.68 -14.03 13.60
N ALA A 17 -6.94 -14.84 14.36
CA ALA A 17 -6.81 -14.70 15.81
C ALA A 17 -6.16 -13.37 16.20
N ILE A 18 -5.09 -12.96 15.51
CA ILE A 18 -4.43 -11.66 15.72
C ILE A 18 -5.38 -10.51 15.41
N PHE A 19 -6.14 -10.59 14.31
CA PHE A 19 -7.13 -9.57 13.96
C PHE A 19 -8.22 -9.44 15.04
N TRP A 20 -8.76 -10.57 15.51
CA TRP A 20 -9.79 -10.59 16.54
C TRP A 20 -9.27 -10.08 17.88
N LEU A 21 -8.04 -10.44 18.26
CA LEU A 21 -7.39 -9.97 19.47
C LEU A 21 -7.19 -8.44 19.42
N GLY A 22 -6.73 -7.92 18.27
CA GLY A 22 -6.59 -6.48 18.05
C GLY A 22 -7.93 -5.74 18.19
N GLN A 23 -8.99 -6.25 17.56
CA GLN A 23 -10.35 -5.69 17.68
C GLN A 23 -10.87 -5.74 19.12
N PHE A 24 -10.56 -6.79 19.87
CA PHE A 24 -10.93 -6.91 21.28
C PHE A 24 -10.27 -5.83 22.14
N PHE A 25 -8.99 -5.54 21.94
CA PHE A 25 -8.28 -4.48 22.67
C PHE A 25 -8.78 -3.07 22.31
N ILE A 26 -9.18 -2.85 21.05
CA ILE A 26 -9.79 -1.59 20.59
C ILE A 26 -11.15 -1.39 21.26
N ASN A 27 -12.02 -2.40 21.23
CA ASN A 27 -13.38 -2.31 21.79
C ASN A 27 -13.41 -2.17 23.32
N ARG A 28 -12.37 -2.65 24.01
CA ARG A 28 -12.22 -2.52 25.47
C ARG A 28 -11.69 -1.14 25.91
N GLY A 29 -11.37 -0.25 24.97
CA GLY A 29 -10.86 1.10 25.26
C GLY A 29 -9.45 1.13 25.87
N ILE A 30 -8.72 0.00 25.81
CA ILE A 30 -7.32 -0.09 26.28
C ILE A 30 -6.38 0.61 25.30
N ILE A 31 -6.75 0.64 24.01
CA ILE A 31 -6.01 1.31 22.95
C ILE A 31 -6.60 2.71 22.77
N ASP A 32 -5.83 3.72 23.17
CA ASP A 32 -6.12 5.13 22.90
C ASP A 32 -6.12 5.40 21.38
N SER A 33 -6.89 6.40 20.94
CA SER A 33 -6.90 6.91 19.57
C SER A 33 -5.49 7.22 19.05
N PHE A 34 -4.56 7.67 19.91
CA PHE A 34 -3.17 7.89 19.52
C PHE A 34 -2.45 6.58 19.14
N ILE A 35 -2.57 5.53 19.96
CA ILE A 35 -1.92 4.24 19.70
C ILE A 35 -2.54 3.58 18.46
N PHE A 36 -3.85 3.68 18.30
CA PHE A 36 -4.55 3.18 17.12
C PHE A 36 -4.05 3.85 15.82
N LEU A 37 -3.91 5.18 15.81
CA LEU A 37 -3.38 5.90 14.66
C LEU A 37 -1.95 5.48 14.31
N ASN A 38 -1.09 5.29 15.32
CA ASN A 38 0.27 4.81 15.11
C ASN A 38 0.29 3.39 14.53
N MET A 39 -0.57 2.48 15.01
CA MET A 39 -0.69 1.13 14.43
C MET A 39 -1.10 1.17 12.95
N VAL A 40 -2.06 2.04 12.59
CA VAL A 40 -2.47 2.23 11.19
C VAL A 40 -1.31 2.76 10.34
N LEU A 41 -0.58 3.77 10.81
CA LEU A 41 0.59 4.32 10.12
C LEU A 41 1.70 3.27 9.96
N ILE A 42 1.96 2.46 10.98
CA ILE A 42 2.93 1.35 10.89
C ILE A 42 2.49 0.37 9.80
N GLY A 43 1.21 -0.02 9.76
CA GLY A 43 0.68 -0.90 8.73
C GLY A 43 0.85 -0.35 7.32
N ILE A 44 0.54 0.93 7.11
CA ILE A 44 0.73 1.61 5.82
C ILE A 44 2.21 1.61 5.42
N ASN A 45 3.11 1.94 6.34
CA ASN A 45 4.56 1.95 6.07
C ASN A 45 5.12 0.55 5.78
N ILE A 46 4.60 -0.50 6.42
CA ILE A 46 4.96 -1.89 6.10
C ILE A 46 4.55 -2.23 4.66
N ILE A 47 3.32 -1.88 4.26
CA ILE A 47 2.85 -2.11 2.88
C ILE A 47 3.75 -1.37 1.88
N LEU A 48 4.07 -0.11 2.17
CA LEU A 48 4.97 0.70 1.34
C LEU A 48 6.38 0.08 1.24
N ALA A 49 6.95 -0.34 2.36
CA ALA A 49 8.27 -0.95 2.41
C ALA A 49 8.33 -2.28 1.66
N VAL A 50 7.29 -3.12 1.78
CA VAL A 50 7.18 -4.38 1.04
C VAL A 50 7.02 -4.13 -0.46
N GLY A 51 6.20 -3.15 -0.86
CA GLY A 51 6.05 -2.74 -2.26
C GLY A 51 7.37 -2.22 -2.84
N LEU A 52 8.09 -1.40 -2.09
CA LEU A 52 9.40 -0.89 -2.49
C LEU A 52 10.43 -2.00 -2.58
N ASN A 53 10.42 -2.97 -1.65
CA ASN A 53 11.30 -4.13 -1.71
C ASN A 53 11.01 -5.02 -2.93
N LEU A 54 9.75 -5.12 -3.35
CA LEU A 54 9.38 -5.85 -4.56
C LEU A 54 10.07 -5.25 -5.80
N VAL A 55 10.06 -3.92 -5.92
CA VAL A 55 10.68 -3.22 -7.04
C VAL A 55 12.20 -3.19 -6.86
N THR A 56 12.67 -2.53 -5.82
CA THR A 56 14.11 -2.28 -5.61
C THR A 56 14.89 -3.55 -5.31
N GLY A 57 14.36 -4.42 -4.46
CA GLY A 57 15.05 -5.63 -4.01
C GLY A 57 15.13 -6.72 -5.09
N TYR A 58 14.03 -6.98 -5.80
CA TYR A 58 14.02 -8.06 -6.80
C TYR A 58 14.42 -7.62 -8.21
N THR A 59 14.08 -6.40 -8.63
CA THR A 59 14.42 -5.92 -9.99
C THR A 59 15.73 -5.13 -10.04
N GLY A 60 16.26 -4.71 -8.89
CA GLY A 60 17.46 -3.87 -8.80
C GLY A 60 17.25 -2.41 -9.23
N GLN A 61 16.00 -2.00 -9.48
CA GLN A 61 15.65 -0.64 -9.90
C GLN A 61 15.35 0.24 -8.68
N LEU A 62 16.21 1.24 -8.44
CA LEU A 62 15.96 2.23 -7.39
C LEU A 62 14.76 3.11 -7.77
N SER A 63 13.72 3.10 -6.94
CA SER A 63 12.52 3.93 -7.10
C SER A 63 12.37 4.92 -5.93
N LEU A 64 12.58 6.21 -6.18
CA LEU A 64 12.40 7.28 -5.18
C LEU A 64 10.98 7.88 -5.20
N GLY A 65 10.20 7.61 -6.25
CA GLY A 65 8.83 8.10 -6.43
C GLY A 65 7.74 7.21 -5.80
N HIS A 66 8.09 6.26 -4.92
CA HIS A 66 7.12 5.26 -4.44
C HIS A 66 5.97 5.89 -3.62
N ALA A 67 6.29 6.92 -2.82
CA ALA A 67 5.30 7.70 -2.08
C ALA A 67 4.28 8.40 -3.00
N ALA A 68 4.68 8.73 -4.23
CA ALA A 68 3.82 9.41 -5.20
C ALA A 68 2.66 8.50 -5.67
N PHE A 69 2.97 7.23 -5.96
CA PHE A 69 1.95 6.22 -6.29
C PHE A 69 1.02 5.90 -5.11
N MET A 70 1.57 5.89 -3.89
CA MET A 70 0.79 5.77 -2.66
C MET A 70 -0.18 6.95 -2.51
N SER A 71 0.27 8.18 -2.73
CA SER A 71 -0.56 9.39 -2.63
C SER A 71 -1.74 9.38 -3.59
N ILE A 72 -1.54 8.94 -4.85
CA ILE A 72 -2.63 8.81 -5.84
C ILE A 72 -3.72 7.87 -5.33
N GLY A 73 -3.33 6.70 -4.81
CA GLY A 73 -4.28 5.70 -4.31
C GLY A 73 -5.01 6.20 -3.06
N ALA A 74 -4.27 6.80 -2.12
CA ALA A 74 -4.84 7.37 -0.91
C ALA A 74 -5.86 8.49 -1.22
N TYR A 75 -5.52 9.39 -2.14
CA TYR A 75 -6.40 10.49 -2.53
C TYR A 75 -7.65 9.99 -3.27
N THR A 76 -7.49 9.00 -4.15
CA THR A 76 -8.61 8.38 -4.88
C THR A 76 -9.57 7.69 -3.91
N SER A 77 -9.06 6.88 -2.98
CA SER A 77 -9.86 6.22 -1.95
C SER A 77 -10.56 7.25 -1.05
N GLY A 78 -9.85 8.32 -0.66
CA GLY A 78 -10.39 9.40 0.17
C GLY A 78 -11.53 10.15 -0.53
N ILE A 79 -11.42 10.47 -1.82
CA ILE A 79 -12.53 11.10 -2.55
C ILE A 79 -13.73 10.16 -2.65
N LEU A 80 -13.53 8.90 -3.02
CA LEU A 80 -14.62 7.94 -3.19
C LEU A 80 -15.36 7.68 -1.87
N THR A 81 -14.63 7.49 -0.78
CA THR A 81 -15.21 7.13 0.52
C THR A 81 -15.66 8.34 1.34
N ALA A 82 -14.84 9.39 1.44
CA ALA A 82 -15.13 10.54 2.31
C ALA A 82 -15.97 11.62 1.62
N LYS A 83 -15.81 11.86 0.31
CA LYS A 83 -16.61 12.88 -0.41
C LYS A 83 -17.86 12.30 -1.07
N LEU A 84 -17.73 11.16 -1.74
CA LEU A 84 -18.82 10.56 -2.51
C LEU A 84 -19.63 9.53 -1.69
N GLY A 85 -19.20 9.20 -0.48
CA GLY A 85 -19.90 8.26 0.40
C GLY A 85 -19.98 6.83 -0.16
N MET A 86 -19.12 6.48 -1.13
CA MET A 86 -19.11 5.15 -1.73
C MET A 86 -18.60 4.11 -0.72
N PRO A 87 -19.06 2.85 -0.85
CA PRO A 87 -18.63 1.79 0.06
C PRO A 87 -17.12 1.56 -0.01
N PHE A 88 -16.55 1.13 1.11
CA PHE A 88 -15.12 0.90 1.29
C PHE A 88 -14.49 0.04 0.17
N LEU A 89 -15.19 -1.00 -0.28
CA LEU A 89 -14.72 -1.87 -1.35
C LEU A 89 -14.51 -1.12 -2.68
N VAL A 90 -15.39 -0.18 -3.00
CA VAL A 90 -15.26 0.66 -4.20
C VAL A 90 -14.09 1.62 -4.05
N GLY A 91 -13.86 2.15 -2.84
CA GLY A 91 -12.66 2.94 -2.52
C GLY A 91 -11.37 2.17 -2.77
N ILE A 92 -11.27 0.91 -2.32
CA ILE A 92 -10.11 0.04 -2.56
C ILE A 92 -9.91 -0.22 -4.05
N ILE A 93 -10.96 -0.67 -4.74
CA ILE A 93 -10.87 -1.03 -6.16
C ILE A 93 -10.53 0.20 -7.00
N GLY A 94 -11.15 1.34 -6.71
CA GLY A 94 -10.87 2.62 -7.36
C GLY A 94 -9.43 3.06 -7.14
N ALA A 95 -8.94 3.03 -5.90
CA ALA A 95 -7.55 3.36 -5.59
C ALA A 95 -6.56 2.44 -6.32
N ALA A 96 -6.80 1.13 -6.33
CA ALA A 96 -5.96 0.17 -7.03
C ALA A 96 -5.93 0.44 -8.54
N LEU A 97 -7.09 0.71 -9.15
CA LEU A 97 -7.21 0.98 -10.58
C LEU A 97 -6.50 2.28 -10.98
N PHE A 98 -6.73 3.37 -10.26
CA PHE A 98 -6.10 4.66 -10.56
C PHE A 98 -4.59 4.65 -10.32
N SER A 99 -4.12 4.03 -9.23
CA SER A 99 -2.68 3.84 -9.00
C SER A 99 -2.05 2.94 -10.07
N ALA A 100 -2.74 1.89 -10.54
CA ALA A 100 -2.25 1.04 -11.63
C ALA A 100 -2.18 1.80 -12.96
N ILE A 101 -3.19 2.59 -13.30
CA ILE A 101 -3.19 3.43 -14.51
C ILE A 101 -2.02 4.43 -14.47
N ALA A 102 -1.84 5.15 -13.36
CA ALA A 102 -0.72 6.06 -13.20
C ALA A 102 0.63 5.31 -13.29
N GLY A 103 0.71 4.13 -12.67
CA GLY A 103 1.85 3.24 -12.75
C GLY A 103 2.20 2.80 -14.17
N ILE A 104 1.21 2.52 -15.02
CA ILE A 104 1.42 2.18 -16.43
C ILE A 104 1.90 3.41 -17.21
N ILE A 105 1.23 4.56 -17.05
CA ILE A 105 1.56 5.80 -17.76
C ILE A 105 3.00 6.21 -17.51
N ILE A 106 3.48 6.08 -16.26
CA ILE A 106 4.82 6.51 -15.85
C ILE A 106 5.83 5.38 -15.97
N GLY A 107 5.42 4.13 -15.73
CA GLY A 107 6.26 2.95 -15.81
C GLY A 107 6.80 2.75 -17.22
N ILE A 108 5.96 2.85 -18.26
CA ILE A 108 6.38 2.66 -19.66
C ILE A 108 7.56 3.55 -20.07
N PRO A 109 7.54 4.88 -19.85
CA PRO A 109 8.67 5.74 -20.20
C PRO A 109 9.86 5.54 -19.26
N THR A 110 9.63 5.34 -17.95
CA THR A 110 10.73 5.24 -16.98
C THR A 110 11.50 3.91 -17.08
N LEU A 111 10.83 2.80 -17.43
CA LEU A 111 11.47 1.50 -17.68
C LEU A 111 12.52 1.51 -18.81
N ARG A 112 12.51 2.54 -19.67
CA ARG A 112 13.52 2.73 -20.73
C ARG A 112 14.83 3.32 -20.18
N LEU A 113 14.81 3.88 -18.98
CA LEU A 113 15.96 4.45 -18.30
C LEU A 113 16.69 3.36 -17.50
N LYS A 114 18.00 3.53 -17.30
CA LYS A 114 18.85 2.57 -16.58
C LYS A 114 19.53 3.24 -15.39
N GLY A 115 19.69 2.47 -14.31
CA GLY A 115 20.43 2.89 -13.12
C GLY A 115 19.89 4.20 -12.54
N ASP A 116 20.79 5.15 -12.33
CA ASP A 116 20.50 6.41 -11.62
C ASP A 116 19.49 7.31 -12.36
N TYR A 117 19.41 7.21 -13.69
CA TYR A 117 18.43 7.97 -14.47
C TYR A 117 16.99 7.59 -14.12
N LEU A 118 16.74 6.33 -13.77
CA LEU A 118 15.43 5.87 -13.31
C LEU A 118 15.10 6.47 -11.93
N ALA A 119 16.08 6.52 -11.03
CA ALA A 119 15.91 7.10 -9.71
C ALA A 119 15.58 8.60 -9.80
N ILE A 120 16.28 9.35 -10.66
CA ILE A 120 16.05 10.78 -10.88
C ILE A 120 14.66 11.02 -11.47
N ALA A 121 14.26 10.24 -12.48
CA ALA A 121 12.94 10.38 -13.10
C ALA A 121 11.80 10.10 -12.11
N THR A 122 11.94 9.08 -11.26
CA THR A 122 10.94 8.75 -10.24
C THR A 122 10.92 9.78 -9.10
N LEU A 123 12.05 10.36 -8.72
CA LEU A 123 12.11 11.48 -7.77
C LEU A 123 11.36 12.70 -8.33
N GLY A 124 11.64 13.09 -9.59
CA GLY A 124 10.95 14.21 -10.23
C GLY A 124 9.43 14.01 -10.29
N PHE A 125 8.98 12.79 -10.58
CA PHE A 125 7.55 12.46 -10.48
C PHE A 125 7.01 12.60 -9.06
N GLY A 126 7.75 12.14 -8.05
CA GLY A 126 7.39 12.33 -6.64
C GLY A 126 7.23 13.80 -6.26
N GLU A 127 8.12 14.66 -6.76
CA GLU A 127 8.08 16.09 -6.52
C GLU A 127 6.88 16.77 -7.20
N ILE A 128 6.47 16.31 -8.38
CA ILE A 128 5.28 16.84 -9.07
C ILE A 128 3.99 16.55 -8.30
N ILE A 129 3.94 15.45 -7.56
CA ILE A 129 2.76 15.04 -6.78
C ILE A 129 2.73 15.69 -5.39
N ARG A 130 3.89 16.05 -4.84
CA ARG A 130 4.01 16.64 -3.51
C ARG A 130 3.49 18.06 -3.46
#